data_AF-A0A938N381-F1
#
_entry.id   AF-A0A938N381-F1
#
_cell.length_a   1.000
_cell.length_b   1.000
_cell.length_c   1.000
_cell.angle_alpha   90.00
_cell.angle_beta   90.00
_cell.angle_gamma   90.00
#
_symmetry.space_group_name_H-M   'P 1'
#
loop_
_entity.id
_entity.type
_entity.pdbx_description
1 polymer ?
#
loop_
_entity_poly.entity_id
_entity_poly.type
_entity_poly.pdbx_seq_one_letter_code
_entity_poly.pdbx_strand_id
1 'polypeptide(L)'
;MKTIFDSCKPREEVLKGELKEQQFAASLTKVLRGTAEPVYGDPATFFANTFATGGLKSLLREALGRLSGKRPDGASVIRLETSFGGGKTHNLIAPSADAPRKAGNLAHQLLQPDEQGQMAKDQSEVVLKVLKGLDKVLTADDRPLNAQYVKAKAWTQNAVTMTTEDLRRAFCQRLGLKMLLDINQLKKTIKEGVQRGVWIYYVASEGFGYGPPSPSPVVEISEDASLHTLEEATRVG
;
A
#
# COMPACT_ATOMS: atom_id res chain seq x y z
N MET A 1 26.31 15.49 34.13
CA MET A 1 25.95 14.92 32.82
C MET A 1 26.55 13.52 32.77
N LYS A 2 25.77 12.46 32.57
CA LYS A 2 26.33 11.10 32.44
C LYS A 2 27.08 11.02 31.10
N THR A 3 28.25 10.37 31.07
CA THR A 3 28.97 10.16 29.82
C THR A 3 28.29 9.06 29.00
N ILE A 4 28.66 8.92 27.73
CA ILE A 4 28.16 7.82 26.89
C ILE A 4 28.60 6.46 27.43
N PHE A 5 29.78 6.37 28.04
CA PHE A 5 30.29 5.16 28.68
C PHE A 5 29.50 4.78 29.95
N ASP A 6 28.98 5.78 30.67
CA ASP A 6 28.12 5.56 31.84
C ASP A 6 26.66 5.22 31.46
N SER A 7 26.26 5.56 30.25
CA SER A 7 24.86 5.49 29.78
C SER A 7 24.60 4.33 28.82
N CYS A 8 25.63 3.81 28.16
CA CYS A 8 25.52 2.79 27.15
C CYS A 8 26.58 1.71 27.38
N LYS A 9 26.13 0.44 27.47
CA LYS A 9 27.02 -0.72 27.46
C LYS A 9 27.08 -1.26 26.03
N PRO A 10 28.27 -1.27 25.37
CA PRO A 10 28.42 -1.91 24.07
C PRO A 10 28.08 -3.40 24.16
N ARG A 11 27.60 -3.97 23.06
CA ARG A 11 27.28 -5.41 23.01
C ARG A 11 28.55 -6.24 23.16
N GLU A 12 28.40 -7.46 23.68
CA GLU A 12 29.54 -8.35 23.90
C GLU A 12 30.33 -8.62 22.62
N GLU A 13 29.67 -8.84 21.50
CA GLU A 13 30.29 -9.05 20.19
C GLU A 13 31.15 -7.85 19.72
N VAL A 14 30.76 -6.62 20.09
CA VAL A 14 31.56 -5.40 19.84
C VAL A 14 32.82 -5.42 20.70
N LEU A 15 32.65 -5.74 21.98
CA LEU A 15 33.74 -5.78 22.95
C LEU A 15 34.75 -6.89 22.66
N LYS A 16 34.28 -8.02 22.12
CA LYS A 16 35.09 -9.19 21.72
C LYS A 16 35.77 -9.01 20.35
N GLY A 17 35.43 -7.96 19.60
CA GLY A 17 35.98 -7.71 18.26
C GLY A 17 35.52 -8.71 17.20
N GLU A 18 34.38 -9.37 17.42
CA GLU A 18 33.85 -10.43 16.55
C GLU A 18 33.02 -9.90 15.38
N LEU A 19 32.70 -8.59 15.38
CA LEU A 19 31.94 -7.93 14.33
C LEU A 19 32.74 -7.80 13.04
N LYS A 20 32.23 -8.42 11.97
CA LYS A 20 32.82 -8.30 10.63
C LYS A 20 32.20 -7.09 9.92
N GLU A 21 33.02 -6.29 9.22
CA GLU A 21 32.54 -5.12 8.47
C GLU A 21 31.37 -5.42 7.52
N GLN A 22 31.35 -6.64 6.94
CA GLN A 22 30.29 -7.11 6.05
C GLN A 22 28.91 -7.22 6.73
N GLN A 23 28.85 -7.33 8.06
CA GLN A 23 27.61 -7.37 8.84
C GLN A 23 26.93 -6.01 8.98
N PHE A 24 27.61 -4.90 8.66
CA PHE A 24 27.01 -3.55 8.70
C PHE A 24 26.33 -3.15 7.39
N ALA A 25 26.54 -3.93 6.32
CA ALA A 25 25.94 -3.68 5.01
C ALA A 25 24.56 -4.35 4.90
N ALA A 26 23.52 -3.63 5.33
CA ALA A 26 22.14 -4.05 5.12
C ALA A 26 21.85 -4.23 3.63
N SER A 27 21.30 -5.38 3.24
CA SER A 27 20.90 -5.68 1.86
C SER A 27 19.48 -6.20 1.82
N LEU A 28 18.56 -5.38 1.30
CA LEU A 28 17.16 -5.76 1.11
C LEU A 28 17.06 -7.01 0.22
N THR A 29 17.85 -7.11 -0.85
CA THR A 29 17.85 -8.28 -1.74
C THR A 29 18.19 -9.57 -1.00
N LYS A 30 19.20 -9.55 -0.10
CA LYS A 30 19.55 -10.73 0.71
C LYS A 30 18.43 -11.09 1.68
N VAL A 31 17.77 -10.09 2.29
CA VAL A 31 16.63 -10.31 3.20
C VAL A 31 15.48 -10.99 2.44
N LEU A 32 15.11 -10.46 1.27
CA LEU A 32 14.04 -11.02 0.44
C LEU A 32 14.36 -12.44 -0.07
N ARG A 33 15.62 -12.73 -0.38
CA ARG A 33 16.08 -14.07 -0.79
C ARG A 33 16.25 -15.04 0.38
N GLY A 34 16.13 -14.58 1.62
CA GLY A 34 16.39 -15.39 2.81
C GLY A 34 17.86 -15.77 3.00
N THR A 35 18.78 -15.04 2.38
CA THR A 35 20.24 -15.26 2.45
C THR A 35 20.95 -14.14 3.23
N ALA A 36 20.21 -13.32 3.96
CA ALA A 36 20.78 -12.31 4.83
C ALA A 36 21.32 -12.93 6.11
N GLU A 37 22.32 -12.27 6.70
CA GLU A 37 22.78 -12.57 8.04
C GLU A 37 21.63 -12.49 9.05
N PRO A 38 21.63 -13.30 10.13
CA PRO A 38 20.55 -13.33 11.12
C PRO A 38 20.16 -11.95 11.66
N VAL A 39 21.13 -11.05 11.80
CA VAL A 39 20.91 -9.66 12.26
C VAL A 39 19.90 -8.86 11.41
N TYR A 40 19.73 -9.23 10.13
CA TYR A 40 18.75 -8.63 9.21
C TYR A 40 17.66 -9.59 8.77
N GLY A 41 17.91 -10.90 8.82
CA GLY A 41 16.98 -11.95 8.36
C GLY A 41 16.00 -12.44 9.42
N ASP A 42 16.34 -12.31 10.71
CA ASP A 42 15.45 -12.63 11.82
C ASP A 42 14.75 -11.35 12.34
N PRO A 43 13.42 -11.27 12.33
CA PRO A 43 12.71 -10.05 12.73
C PRO A 43 12.98 -9.65 14.18
N ALA A 44 12.99 -10.63 15.10
CA ALA A 44 13.21 -10.35 16.52
C ALA A 44 14.59 -9.74 16.75
N THR A 45 15.62 -10.30 16.14
CA THR A 45 17.00 -9.78 16.19
C THR A 45 17.12 -8.43 15.52
N PHE A 46 16.51 -8.24 14.34
CA PHE A 46 16.53 -6.97 13.61
C PHE A 46 15.92 -5.83 14.44
N PHE A 47 14.74 -6.04 15.04
CA PHE A 47 14.06 -5.02 15.83
C PHE A 47 14.72 -4.79 17.19
N ALA A 48 15.28 -5.81 17.83
CA ALA A 48 16.10 -5.63 19.03
C ALA A 48 17.33 -4.75 18.75
N ASN A 49 17.81 -4.78 17.50
CA ASN A 49 19.00 -4.08 17.08
C ASN A 49 18.74 -2.75 16.36
N THR A 50 17.47 -2.43 16.11
CA THR A 50 17.05 -1.23 15.38
C THR A 50 16.35 -0.27 16.32
N PHE A 51 16.94 0.91 16.50
CA PHE A 51 16.27 1.97 17.26
C PHE A 51 15.05 2.49 16.49
N ALA A 52 13.86 2.37 17.08
CA ALA A 52 12.60 2.81 16.48
C ALA A 52 12.47 4.34 16.51
N THR A 53 13.16 5.02 15.59
CA THR A 53 13.07 6.46 15.39
C THR A 53 11.63 6.89 15.12
N GLY A 54 11.32 8.17 15.39
CA GLY A 54 10.01 8.73 15.05
C GLY A 54 9.68 8.57 13.56
N GLY A 55 10.67 8.76 12.68
CA GLY A 55 10.53 8.56 11.24
C GLY A 55 10.18 7.11 10.87
N LEU A 56 10.87 6.12 11.45
CA LEU A 56 10.56 4.71 11.19
C LEU A 56 9.15 4.34 11.68
N LYS A 57 8.75 4.82 12.87
CA LYS A 57 7.40 4.59 13.40
C LYS A 57 6.31 5.20 12.51
N SER A 58 6.52 6.42 12.02
CA SER A 58 5.59 7.09 11.11
C SER A 58 5.49 6.35 9.77
N LEU A 59 6.63 5.95 9.20
CA LEU A 59 6.67 5.16 7.97
C LEU A 59 5.89 3.84 8.11
N LEU A 60 6.17 3.06 9.16
CA LEU A 60 5.50 1.78 9.40
C LEU A 60 4.00 1.96 9.61
N ARG A 61 3.59 3.01 10.35
CA ARG A 61 2.18 3.34 10.56
C ARG A 61 1.47 3.65 9.24
N GLU A 62 2.11 4.41 8.37
CA GLU A 62 1.56 4.80 7.08
C GLU A 62 1.44 3.59 6.14
N ALA A 63 2.55 2.88 5.93
CA ALA A 63 2.62 1.74 5.03
C ALA A 63 1.70 0.59 5.48
N LEU A 64 1.80 0.16 6.74
CA LEU A 64 0.98 -0.94 7.27
C LEU A 64 -0.48 -0.52 7.46
N GLY A 65 -0.73 0.75 7.80
CA GLY A 65 -2.08 1.30 7.88
C GLY A 65 -2.81 1.18 6.54
N ARG A 66 -2.15 1.55 5.44
CA ARG A 66 -2.71 1.39 4.10
C ARG A 66 -2.86 -0.07 3.70
N LEU A 67 -1.80 -0.87 3.81
CA LEU A 67 -1.82 -2.29 3.40
C LEU A 67 -2.84 -3.12 4.18
N SER A 68 -3.09 -2.79 5.45
CA SER A 68 -4.14 -3.45 6.23
C SER A 68 -5.55 -2.95 5.91
N GLY A 69 -5.70 -1.91 5.08
CA GLY A 69 -6.99 -1.25 4.81
C GLY A 69 -7.53 -0.45 5.99
N LYS A 70 -6.74 -0.20 7.04
CA LYS A 70 -7.11 0.66 8.18
C LYS A 70 -6.97 2.15 7.87
N ARG A 71 -6.08 2.50 6.94
CA ARG A 71 -5.86 3.86 6.41
C ARG A 71 -5.88 3.84 4.88
N PRO A 72 -7.04 3.56 4.26
CA PRO A 72 -7.17 3.49 2.81
C PRO A 72 -6.96 4.85 2.10
N ASP A 73 -7.01 5.96 2.85
CA ASP A 73 -6.63 7.32 2.45
C ASP A 73 -5.14 7.62 2.61
N GLY A 74 -4.36 6.74 3.27
CA GLY A 74 -2.92 6.91 3.44
C GLY A 74 -2.16 6.93 2.11
N ALA A 75 -0.94 7.44 2.10
CA ALA A 75 -0.14 7.58 0.89
C ALA A 75 0.12 6.23 0.21
N SER A 76 -0.20 6.16 -1.09
CA SER A 76 0.13 5.02 -1.97
C SER A 76 1.59 4.98 -2.39
N VAL A 77 2.24 6.15 -2.42
CA VAL A 77 3.65 6.33 -2.73
C VAL A 77 4.30 7.07 -1.57
N ILE A 78 5.29 6.44 -0.94
CA ILE A 78 6.03 7.03 0.17
C ILE A 78 7.47 7.26 -0.29
N ARG A 79 7.89 8.54 -0.35
CA ARG A 79 9.27 8.91 -0.67
C ARG A 79 10.13 8.80 0.58
N LEU A 80 11.13 7.92 0.55
CA LEU A 80 12.10 7.79 1.63
C LEU A 80 13.23 8.79 1.46
N GLU A 81 13.14 9.91 2.16
CA GLU A 81 14.23 10.87 2.30
C GLU A 81 15.05 10.56 3.55
N THR A 82 16.37 10.64 3.45
CA THR A 82 17.26 10.56 4.61
C THR A 82 18.33 11.63 4.48
N SER A 83 18.39 12.54 5.44
CA SER A 83 19.29 13.69 5.42
C SER A 83 20.76 13.28 5.50
N PHE A 84 21.10 12.28 6.32
CA PHE A 84 22.44 11.65 6.38
C PHE A 84 22.34 10.24 7.00
N GLY A 85 23.01 9.25 6.40
CA GLY A 85 23.22 7.90 6.99
C GLY A 85 22.11 6.86 6.79
N GLY A 86 22.42 5.80 6.02
CA GLY A 86 22.00 4.37 6.16
C GLY A 86 20.53 3.93 6.33
N GLY A 87 19.58 4.85 6.56
CA GLY A 87 18.24 4.52 7.05
C GLY A 87 17.27 3.99 5.98
N LYS A 88 17.52 4.25 4.70
CA LYS A 88 16.61 3.84 3.61
C LYS A 88 16.47 2.32 3.52
N THR A 89 17.59 1.60 3.53
CA THR A 89 17.56 0.13 3.47
C THR A 89 16.93 -0.46 4.73
N HIS A 90 17.20 0.12 5.91
CA HIS A 90 16.55 -0.29 7.16
C HIS A 90 15.04 -0.05 7.13
N ASN A 91 14.62 1.10 6.62
CA ASN A 91 13.21 1.47 6.43
C ASN A 91 12.48 0.51 5.48
N LEU A 92 13.17 -0.07 4.50
CA LEU A 92 12.63 -1.07 3.58
C LEU A 92 12.66 -2.50 4.17
N ILE A 93 13.64 -2.83 5.01
CA ILE A 93 13.73 -4.13 5.68
C ILE A 93 12.66 -4.26 6.77
N ALA A 94 12.39 -3.21 7.55
CA ALA A 94 11.43 -3.24 8.64
C ALA A 94 10.04 -3.77 8.26
N PRO A 95 9.37 -3.30 7.18
CA PRO A 95 8.09 -3.87 6.76
C PRO A 95 8.23 -5.26 6.10
N SER A 96 9.43 -5.65 5.66
CA SER A 96 9.69 -6.96 5.05
C SER A 96 9.99 -8.06 6.08
N ALA A 97 10.49 -7.72 7.26
CA ALA A 97 10.92 -8.69 8.26
C ALA A 97 9.76 -9.63 8.67
N ASP A 98 8.57 -9.08 8.89
CA ASP A 98 7.39 -9.84 9.29
C ASP A 98 6.57 -10.40 8.11
N ALA A 99 6.98 -10.14 6.86
CA ALA A 99 6.25 -10.59 5.68
C ALA A 99 6.52 -12.09 5.41
N PRO A 100 5.48 -12.93 5.21
CA PRO A 100 5.67 -14.34 4.83
C PRO A 100 6.56 -14.46 3.60
N ARG A 101 7.52 -15.40 3.56
CA ARG A 101 8.47 -15.57 2.43
C ARG A 101 7.79 -15.69 1.06
N LYS A 102 6.59 -16.28 1.01
CA LYS A 102 5.74 -16.37 -0.20
C LYS A 102 5.17 -15.03 -0.69
N ALA A 103 5.16 -14.02 0.17
CA ALA A 103 4.68 -12.65 -0.09
C ALA A 103 5.84 -11.67 -0.38
N GLY A 104 7.09 -12.13 -0.36
CA GLY A 104 8.30 -11.32 -0.57
C GLY A 104 8.56 -10.86 -2.01
N ASN A 105 7.57 -10.89 -2.90
CA ASN A 105 7.72 -10.42 -4.28
C ASN A 105 7.61 -8.90 -4.37
N LEU A 106 8.52 -8.19 -3.68
CA LEU A 106 8.73 -6.77 -3.91
C LEU A 106 9.23 -6.60 -5.35
N ALA A 107 8.40 -5.97 -6.19
CA ALA A 107 8.82 -5.56 -7.52
C ALA A 107 9.87 -4.45 -7.37
N HIS A 108 11.01 -4.62 -8.04
CA HIS A 108 12.08 -3.63 -8.05
C HIS A 108 12.20 -3.04 -9.45
N GLN A 109 12.06 -1.72 -9.54
CA GLN A 109 12.20 -0.98 -10.79
C GLN A 109 13.36 0.01 -10.64
N LEU A 110 14.38 -0.14 -11.49
CA LEU A 110 15.44 0.85 -11.61
C LEU A 110 14.95 2.01 -12.47
N LEU A 111 15.14 3.23 -11.99
CA LEU A 111 14.93 4.46 -12.76
C LEU A 111 16.19 4.75 -13.58
N GLN A 112 16.06 5.08 -14.86
CA GLN A 112 17.23 5.28 -15.71
C GLN A 112 17.95 6.62 -15.41
N PRO A 113 19.29 6.70 -15.60
CA PRO A 113 20.07 7.88 -15.23
C PRO A 113 19.70 9.18 -15.97
N ASP A 114 19.21 9.09 -17.21
CA ASP A 114 18.69 10.21 -17.99
C ASP A 114 17.41 10.79 -17.37
N GLU A 115 16.62 9.98 -16.67
CA GLU A 115 15.48 10.43 -15.86
C GLU A 115 15.91 11.03 -14.50
N GLN A 116 17.18 10.89 -14.11
CA GLN A 116 17.77 11.46 -12.88
C GLN A 116 18.59 12.74 -13.14
N GLY A 117 19.16 12.91 -14.34
CA GLY A 117 20.17 13.93 -14.66
C GLY A 117 19.67 15.33 -15.02
N GLN A 118 18.36 15.56 -15.18
CA GLN A 118 17.77 16.87 -15.54
C GLN A 118 16.97 17.55 -14.40
N MET A 119 17.11 17.10 -13.15
CA MET A 119 16.10 17.38 -12.13
C MET A 119 16.37 18.66 -11.31
N ALA A 120 16.09 19.81 -11.94
CA ALA A 120 15.48 20.94 -11.24
C ALA A 120 13.94 20.74 -11.05
N LYS A 121 13.40 19.63 -11.57
CA LYS A 121 11.97 19.25 -11.51
C LYS A 121 11.73 18.12 -10.50
N ASP A 122 10.51 18.04 -9.99
CA ASP A 122 10.06 17.16 -8.91
C ASP A 122 10.24 15.66 -9.23
N GLN A 123 10.98 14.93 -8.39
CA GLN A 123 11.21 13.48 -8.51
C GLN A 123 9.92 12.64 -8.47
N SER A 124 8.84 13.21 -7.93
CA SER A 124 7.53 12.57 -7.88
C SER A 124 6.92 12.34 -9.26
N GLU A 125 7.22 13.22 -10.24
CA GLU A 125 6.72 13.09 -11.61
C GLU A 125 7.35 11.90 -12.34
N VAL A 126 8.65 11.67 -12.15
CA VAL A 126 9.37 10.53 -12.74
C VAL A 126 8.81 9.22 -12.20
N VAL A 127 8.62 9.13 -10.88
CA VAL A 127 8.01 7.95 -10.24
C VAL A 127 6.60 7.71 -10.79
N LEU A 128 5.77 8.75 -10.90
CA LEU A 128 4.43 8.62 -11.45
C LEU A 128 4.45 8.15 -12.92
N LYS A 129 5.35 8.70 -13.74
CA LYS A 129 5.54 8.31 -15.15
C LYS A 129 5.89 6.83 -15.28
N VAL A 130 6.85 6.34 -14.49
CA VAL A 130 7.23 4.92 -14.50
C VAL A 130 6.08 4.05 -14.03
N LEU A 131 5.38 4.42 -12.95
CA LEU A 131 4.22 3.67 -12.47
C LEU A 131 3.06 3.64 -13.48
N LYS A 132 2.85 4.73 -14.23
CA LYS A 132 1.91 4.77 -15.37
C LYS A 132 2.35 3.81 -16.47
N GLY A 133 3.63 3.81 -16.84
CA GLY A 133 4.18 2.88 -17.83
C GLY A 133 4.06 1.41 -17.44
N LEU A 134 4.08 1.10 -16.14
CA LEU A 134 3.87 -0.25 -15.59
C LEU A 134 2.39 -0.62 -15.37
N ASP A 135 1.44 0.26 -15.74
CA ASP A 135 0.00 0.10 -15.52
C ASP A 135 -0.39 -0.09 -14.04
N LYS A 136 0.34 0.54 -13.12
CA LYS A 136 0.18 0.34 -11.66
C LYS A 136 -0.64 1.39 -10.94
N VAL A 137 -0.94 2.52 -11.59
CA VAL A 137 -1.65 3.65 -10.96
C VAL A 137 -2.94 3.98 -11.70
N LEU A 138 -3.90 4.50 -10.96
CA LEU A 138 -5.13 5.08 -11.48
C LEU A 138 -5.21 6.55 -11.03
N THR A 139 -5.04 7.46 -11.97
CA THR A 139 -5.00 8.92 -11.79
C THR A 139 -6.28 9.61 -12.28
N ALA A 140 -6.43 10.89 -11.96
CA ALA A 140 -7.59 11.69 -12.34
C ALA A 140 -7.83 11.73 -13.87
N ASP A 141 -6.76 11.70 -14.66
CA ASP A 141 -6.82 11.79 -16.14
C ASP A 141 -7.11 10.44 -16.81
N ASP A 142 -7.05 9.35 -16.05
CA ASP A 142 -7.30 8.02 -16.59
C ASP A 142 -8.80 7.77 -16.76
N ARG A 143 -9.13 6.84 -17.66
CA ARG A 143 -10.49 6.32 -17.75
C ARG A 143 -10.80 5.50 -16.48
N PRO A 144 -12.04 5.56 -15.98
CA PRO A 144 -12.45 4.71 -14.87
C PRO A 144 -12.27 3.24 -15.23
N LEU A 145 -12.00 2.42 -14.21
CA LEU A 145 -11.85 0.99 -14.42
C LEU A 145 -13.18 0.37 -14.83
N ASN A 146 -13.09 -0.71 -15.60
CA ASN A 146 -14.29 -1.47 -15.92
C ASN A 146 -14.89 -2.08 -14.62
N ALA A 147 -16.17 -1.83 -14.38
CA ALA A 147 -16.86 -2.30 -13.18
C ALA A 147 -16.85 -3.84 -13.03
N GLN A 148 -16.96 -4.59 -14.12
CA GLN A 148 -16.88 -6.06 -14.10
C GLN A 148 -15.47 -6.54 -13.71
N TYR A 149 -14.43 -5.86 -14.18
CA TYR A 149 -13.05 -6.12 -13.76
C TYR A 149 -12.86 -5.87 -12.28
N VAL A 150 -13.37 -4.73 -11.77
CA VAL A 150 -13.29 -4.39 -10.35
C VAL A 150 -14.07 -5.42 -9.51
N LYS A 151 -15.27 -5.82 -9.93
CA LYS A 151 -16.03 -6.91 -9.29
C LYS A 151 -15.21 -8.20 -9.22
N ALA A 152 -14.60 -8.62 -10.33
CA ALA A 152 -13.82 -9.85 -10.36
C ALA A 152 -12.57 -9.85 -9.46
N LYS A 153 -11.98 -8.67 -9.19
CA LYS A 153 -10.71 -8.53 -8.45
C LYS A 153 -10.86 -8.08 -6.99
N ALA A 154 -11.85 -7.23 -6.71
CA ALA A 154 -12.03 -6.60 -5.41
C ALA A 154 -13.01 -7.38 -4.51
N TRP A 155 -14.04 -7.99 -5.11
CA TRP A 155 -15.15 -8.58 -4.38
C TRP A 155 -14.70 -9.79 -3.55
N THR A 156 -15.22 -9.88 -2.33
CA THR A 156 -14.99 -11.05 -1.48
C THR A 156 -15.74 -12.25 -2.08
N GLN A 157 -15.11 -13.42 -2.07
CA GLN A 157 -15.73 -14.65 -2.61
C GLN A 157 -17.07 -14.90 -1.92
N ASN A 158 -18.10 -15.17 -2.72
CA ASN A 158 -19.47 -15.46 -2.28
C ASN A 158 -20.20 -14.31 -1.55
N ALA A 159 -19.62 -13.11 -1.50
CA ALA A 159 -20.29 -11.96 -0.91
C ALA A 159 -21.38 -11.44 -1.87
N VAL A 160 -22.62 -11.38 -1.39
CA VAL A 160 -23.76 -10.84 -2.15
C VAL A 160 -23.82 -9.32 -2.12
N THR A 161 -23.17 -8.71 -1.12
CA THR A 161 -23.08 -7.27 -0.90
C THR A 161 -21.66 -6.87 -0.49
N MET A 162 -21.29 -5.61 -0.71
CA MET A 162 -20.03 -5.02 -0.25
C MET A 162 -20.20 -3.51 -0.07
N THR A 163 -19.70 -2.92 1.00
CA THR A 163 -19.76 -1.45 1.18
C THR A 163 -18.82 -0.76 0.17
N THR A 164 -19.10 0.50 -0.18
CA THR A 164 -18.20 1.26 -1.04
C THR A 164 -16.87 1.55 -0.34
N GLU A 165 -16.87 1.60 0.98
CA GLU A 165 -15.67 1.68 1.80
C GLU A 165 -14.85 0.38 1.76
N ASP A 166 -15.47 -0.79 1.88
CA ASP A 166 -14.79 -2.08 1.70
C ASP A 166 -14.22 -2.23 0.30
N LEU A 167 -14.93 -1.74 -0.72
CA LEU A 167 -14.41 -1.67 -2.07
C LEU A 167 -13.15 -0.80 -2.12
N ARG A 168 -13.14 0.37 -1.47
CA ARG A 168 -11.95 1.23 -1.38
C ARG A 168 -10.79 0.51 -0.67
N ARG A 169 -11.06 -0.19 0.45
CA ARG A 169 -10.06 -0.97 1.18
C ARG A 169 -9.45 -2.07 0.31
N ALA A 170 -10.25 -2.70 -0.56
CA ALA A 170 -9.76 -3.72 -1.49
C ALA A 170 -8.67 -3.19 -2.44
N PHE A 171 -8.75 -1.92 -2.90
CA PHE A 171 -7.70 -1.28 -3.71
C PHE A 171 -6.36 -1.13 -2.97
N CYS A 172 -6.36 -1.21 -1.64
CA CYS A 172 -5.15 -1.16 -0.81
C CYS A 172 -4.61 -2.56 -0.47
N GLN A 173 -5.49 -3.56 -0.38
CA GLN A 173 -5.15 -4.91 0.08
C GLN A 173 -4.88 -5.90 -1.08
N ARG A 174 -5.42 -5.66 -2.29
CA ARG A 174 -5.34 -6.57 -3.42
C ARG A 174 -4.26 -6.13 -4.41
N LEU A 175 -3.16 -6.89 -4.49
CA LEU A 175 -2.04 -6.62 -5.41
C LEU A 175 -2.43 -6.60 -6.91
N GLY A 176 -3.57 -7.20 -7.27
CA GLY A 176 -4.09 -7.21 -8.65
C GLY A 176 -4.86 -5.95 -9.05
N LEU A 177 -5.12 -5.04 -8.12
CA LEU A 177 -5.75 -3.74 -8.40
C LEU A 177 -4.69 -2.66 -8.55
N LYS A 178 -4.99 -1.64 -9.35
CA LYS A 178 -4.13 -0.46 -9.48
C LYS A 178 -4.14 0.34 -8.19
N MET A 179 -3.05 1.06 -7.92
CA MET A 179 -3.01 2.05 -6.85
C MET A 179 -3.95 3.20 -7.18
N LEU A 180 -5.03 3.30 -6.40
CA LEU A 180 -6.00 4.40 -6.51
C LEU A 180 -5.37 5.69 -5.99
N LEU A 181 -5.06 6.62 -6.90
CA LEU A 181 -4.52 7.95 -6.57
C LEU A 181 -5.59 9.04 -6.53
N ASP A 182 -6.73 8.79 -7.18
CA ASP A 182 -7.89 9.68 -7.15
C ASP A 182 -9.16 8.88 -6.83
N ILE A 183 -9.81 9.22 -5.71
CA ILE A 183 -11.05 8.58 -5.25
C ILE A 183 -12.21 8.78 -6.23
N ASN A 184 -12.19 9.86 -7.03
CA ASN A 184 -13.23 10.13 -8.01
C ASN A 184 -13.24 9.07 -9.12
N GLN A 185 -12.11 8.44 -9.41
CA GLN A 185 -12.06 7.33 -10.37
C GLN A 185 -12.84 6.11 -9.86
N LEU A 186 -12.79 5.84 -8.55
CA LEU A 186 -13.61 4.80 -7.94
C LEU A 186 -15.09 5.16 -7.99
N LYS A 187 -15.45 6.40 -7.66
CA LYS A 187 -16.84 6.90 -7.74
C LYS A 187 -17.41 6.78 -9.17
N LYS A 188 -16.63 7.19 -10.18
CA LYS A 188 -16.98 7.03 -11.60
C LYS A 188 -17.18 5.56 -11.97
N THR A 189 -16.27 4.68 -11.53
CA THR A 189 -16.36 3.23 -11.76
C THR A 189 -17.65 2.63 -11.18
N ILE A 190 -18.01 3.01 -9.95
CA ILE A 190 -19.25 2.59 -9.30
C ILE A 190 -20.46 3.06 -10.10
N LYS A 191 -20.50 4.35 -10.45
CA LYS A 191 -21.57 4.97 -11.24
C LYS A 191 -21.78 4.27 -12.59
N GLU A 192 -20.70 4.01 -13.33
CA GLU A 192 -20.78 3.28 -14.60
C GLU A 192 -21.22 1.83 -14.40
N GLY A 193 -20.80 1.19 -13.31
CA GLY A 193 -21.23 -0.15 -12.95
C GLY A 193 -22.75 -0.23 -12.69
N VAL A 194 -23.32 0.79 -12.04
CA VAL A 194 -24.78 0.90 -11.84
C VAL A 194 -25.51 1.02 -13.18
N GLN A 195 -25.06 1.94 -14.04
CA GLN A 195 -25.67 2.17 -15.36
C GLN A 195 -25.61 0.92 -16.26
N ARG A 196 -24.52 0.15 -16.17
CA ARG A 196 -24.31 -1.09 -16.93
C ARG A 196 -24.93 -2.33 -16.27
N GLY A 197 -25.55 -2.19 -15.10
CA GLY A 197 -26.18 -3.29 -14.37
C GLY A 197 -25.20 -4.31 -13.78
N VAL A 198 -23.97 -3.92 -13.48
CA VAL A 198 -22.99 -4.80 -12.82
C VAL A 198 -23.35 -5.04 -11.35
N TRP A 199 -23.90 -4.01 -10.71
CA TRP A 199 -24.37 -3.99 -9.32
C TRP A 199 -25.47 -2.94 -9.15
N ILE A 200 -26.23 -3.06 -8.07
CA ILE A 200 -27.16 -2.04 -7.60
C ILE A 200 -26.47 -1.27 -6.48
N TYR A 201 -26.50 0.06 -6.55
CA TYR A 201 -25.96 0.93 -5.51
C TYR A 201 -27.07 1.30 -4.53
N TYR A 202 -26.89 1.02 -3.25
CA TYR A 202 -27.88 1.27 -2.22
C TYR A 202 -27.29 2.19 -1.16
N VAL A 203 -28.07 3.15 -0.69
CA VAL A 203 -27.68 4.06 0.40
C VAL A 203 -28.69 3.91 1.53
N ALA A 204 -28.20 3.54 2.71
CA ALA A 204 -29.06 3.25 3.87
C ALA A 204 -29.94 4.44 4.28
N SER A 205 -29.45 5.67 4.11
CA SER A 205 -30.19 6.90 4.42
C SER A 205 -31.32 7.22 3.44
N GLU A 206 -31.21 6.78 2.18
CA GLU A 206 -32.21 7.05 1.14
C GLU A 206 -33.29 5.97 1.07
N GLY A 207 -32.95 4.75 1.50
CA GLY A 207 -33.91 3.64 1.59
C GLY A 207 -34.31 3.02 0.25
N PHE A 208 -33.65 3.38 -0.86
CA PHE A 208 -33.86 2.76 -2.17
C PHE A 208 -32.53 2.55 -2.93
N GLY A 209 -32.55 1.62 -3.88
CA GLY A 209 -31.40 1.26 -4.72
C GLY A 209 -31.41 1.93 -6.09
N TYR A 210 -30.22 2.23 -6.60
CA TYR A 210 -29.96 2.73 -7.94
C TYR A 210 -29.48 1.59 -8.84
N GLY A 211 -30.18 1.36 -9.94
CA GLY A 211 -29.83 0.41 -11.00
C GLY A 211 -29.80 1.06 -12.39
N PRO A 212 -29.75 0.25 -13.46
CA PRO A 212 -29.80 0.74 -14.84
C PRO A 212 -30.97 1.67 -15.19
N PRO A 213 -32.21 1.44 -14.71
CA PRO A 213 -33.33 2.34 -15.02
C PRO A 213 -33.37 3.58 -14.12
N SER A 214 -32.57 3.63 -13.06
CA SER A 214 -32.55 4.73 -12.09
C SER A 214 -31.75 5.92 -12.63
N PRO A 215 -32.02 7.15 -12.17
CA PRO A 215 -31.14 8.27 -12.43
C PRO A 215 -29.73 7.99 -11.88
N SER A 216 -28.74 8.67 -12.44
CA SER A 216 -27.35 8.53 -12.02
C SER A 216 -27.18 8.91 -10.54
N PRO A 217 -26.74 7.99 -9.65
CA PRO A 217 -26.54 8.33 -8.25
C PRO A 217 -25.36 9.27 -8.04
N VAL A 218 -25.41 10.02 -6.94
CA VAL A 218 -24.24 10.68 -6.36
C VAL A 218 -23.51 9.63 -5.53
N VAL A 219 -22.39 9.13 -6.03
CA VAL A 219 -21.67 8.04 -5.36
C VAL A 219 -20.88 8.56 -4.18
N GLU A 220 -21.19 8.02 -3.01
CA GLU A 220 -20.46 8.20 -1.77
C GLU A 220 -19.62 6.97 -1.42
N ILE A 221 -18.45 7.22 -0.82
CA ILE A 221 -17.56 6.18 -0.33
C ILE A 221 -17.69 6.17 1.19
N SER A 222 -18.46 5.22 1.72
CA SER A 222 -18.85 5.13 3.13
C SER A 222 -19.23 3.70 3.50
N GLU A 223 -19.38 3.45 4.80
CA GLU A 223 -19.90 2.17 5.31
C GLU A 223 -21.42 2.06 5.14
N ASP A 224 -22.12 3.20 4.99
CA ASP A 224 -23.58 3.28 4.84
C ASP A 224 -24.06 3.11 3.39
N ALA A 225 -23.12 3.09 2.43
CA ALA A 225 -23.39 2.89 1.02
C ALA A 225 -22.85 1.53 0.57
N SER A 226 -23.71 0.72 -0.05
CA SER A 226 -23.41 -0.65 -0.43
C SER A 226 -23.69 -0.96 -1.90
N LEU A 227 -22.92 -1.89 -2.43
CA LEU A 227 -23.09 -2.45 -3.76
C LEU A 227 -23.64 -3.86 -3.62
N HIS A 228 -24.77 -4.11 -4.25
CA HIS A 228 -25.47 -5.39 -4.23
C HIS A 228 -25.30 -6.08 -5.57
N THR A 229 -25.12 -7.40 -5.54
CA THR A 229 -25.28 -8.23 -6.73
C THR A 229 -26.72 -8.15 -7.24
N LEU A 230 -26.93 -8.34 -8.55
CA LEU A 230 -28.27 -8.31 -9.14
C LEU A 230 -29.23 -9.33 -8.51
N GLU A 231 -28.71 -10.51 -8.16
CA GLU A 231 -29.47 -11.60 -7.52
C GLU A 231 -30.01 -11.19 -6.15
N GLU A 232 -29.20 -10.49 -5.35
CA GLU A 232 -29.62 -9.99 -4.03
C GLU A 232 -30.53 -8.77 -4.14
N ALA A 233 -30.32 -7.90 -5.13
CA ALA A 233 -31.17 -6.74 -5.32
C ALA A 233 -32.63 -7.12 -5.58
N THR A 234 -32.90 -8.21 -6.31
CA THR A 234 -34.27 -8.70 -6.54
C THR A 234 -34.96 -9.18 -5.26
N ARG A 235 -34.18 -9.50 -4.22
CA ARG A 235 -34.67 -9.93 -2.90
C ARG A 235 -34.95 -8.75 -1.97
N VAL A 236 -34.25 -7.63 -2.16
CA VAL A 236 -34.30 -6.45 -1.30
C VAL A 236 -35.35 -5.42 -1.76
N GLY A 237 -35.86 -5.53 -2.99
CA GLY A 237 -36.98 -4.75 -3.52
C GLY A 237 -36.58 -3.87 -4.68
#